data_AF-A0A562ENG0-F1
#
_entry.id   AF-A0A562ENG0-F1
#
_cell.length_a   1.000
_cell.length_b   1.000
_cell.length_c   1.000
_cell.angle_alpha   90.00
_cell.angle_beta   90.00
_cell.angle_gamma   90.00
#
_symmetry.space_group_name_H-M   'P 1'
#
loop_
_entity.id
_entity.type
_entity.pdbx_description
1 polymer ?
#
loop_
_entity_poly.entity_id
_entity_poly.type
_entity_poly.pdbx_seq_one_letter_code
_entity_poly.pdbx_strand_id
1 'polypeptide(L)'
;MVEVVSEERARGVTVSSRAAAMWALVATVALAAVLLSVVTVLPIGTYYWDIYFFVDAAHRIRVGEVPHQDFFLSVGALPYYLYELTQRIWPDGQPLLVGQYSLLLVTAPLMAAVILAADAEPGRVLAVVLPFAFFSLAPVNSNEFVTVPAVDGYGLYNRQAGLVLYVLASALALVRVPLALGSIAGLAAAALFFLKITGFVAGAGFILCAFLAGRLGAKLMGAGLVAFLVPVVVVEASLGIVSIYISDVLAMLAHNSGGLLRRVLRLISQELDLLAPLGILCIVLAFAERDRLLHSLRAPGLNKITGIFSLTAVQLALMTVFAISFEMQNTGSQEFIYLWPLLSGILFLGKKLGGHVRLAVILLLALTALPTFSKAAHRLARAVAIMPAQVSLNLPELGVLNSVSSREEYIRRARLMREHYTEHSETYRTLVQEGEDPSFLYYTMPDTQLLYLIDLVEGMKAIQRHEQEAGVRYESIAGLDYVDPMPMLLGRKGAKGMPMGLDPTRGYPAGRHESYRAGLAEVDAIVEPLCPLLDQRADIRAIAEPVLAERRAVRIDPCWILYVKQ
;
A
#
# COMPACT_ATOMS: atom_id res chain seq x y z
N MET A 1 26.62 -10.22 48.78
CA MET A 1 26.85 -8.92 48.10
C MET A 1 27.18 -9.07 46.62
N VAL A 2 27.91 -10.12 46.19
CA VAL A 2 28.21 -10.38 44.75
C VAL A 2 27.00 -10.88 43.95
N GLU A 3 26.06 -11.61 44.57
CA GLU A 3 24.80 -12.04 43.93
C GLU A 3 23.80 -10.91 43.69
N VAL A 4 23.69 -9.94 44.60
CA VAL A 4 22.75 -8.81 44.48
C VAL A 4 23.20 -7.82 43.39
N VAL A 5 24.51 -7.61 43.24
CA VAL A 5 25.08 -6.75 42.17
C VAL A 5 24.94 -7.41 40.79
N SER A 6 24.93 -8.74 40.72
CA SER A 6 24.67 -9.51 39.50
C SER A 6 23.20 -9.38 39.04
N GLU A 7 22.25 -9.47 39.97
CA GLU A 7 20.82 -9.26 39.68
C GLU A 7 20.52 -7.80 39.29
N GLU A 8 21.13 -6.81 39.94
CA GLU A 8 20.97 -5.39 39.57
C GLU A 8 21.60 -5.04 38.22
N ARG A 9 22.76 -5.63 37.85
CA ARG A 9 23.33 -5.48 36.49
C ARG A 9 22.47 -6.17 35.43
N ALA A 10 21.92 -7.34 35.72
CA ALA A 10 21.01 -8.04 34.79
C ALA A 10 19.68 -7.30 34.61
N ARG A 11 19.14 -6.68 35.68
CA ARG A 11 17.98 -5.78 35.61
C ARG A 11 18.31 -4.44 34.91
N GLY A 12 19.51 -3.88 35.11
CA GLY A 12 19.95 -2.64 34.47
C GLY A 12 20.17 -2.76 32.96
N VAL A 13 20.71 -3.90 32.48
CA VAL A 13 20.95 -4.16 31.05
C VAL A 13 19.64 -4.49 30.29
N THR A 14 18.67 -5.12 30.95
CA THR A 14 17.36 -5.45 30.35
C THR A 14 16.41 -4.24 30.25
N VAL A 15 16.45 -3.32 31.21
CA VAL A 15 15.72 -2.04 31.14
C VAL A 15 16.28 -1.11 30.05
N SER A 16 17.60 -1.09 29.86
CA SER A 16 18.30 -0.24 28.88
C SER A 16 17.87 -0.49 27.43
N SER A 17 17.52 -1.72 27.08
CA SER A 17 17.37 -2.16 25.68
C SER A 17 15.92 -2.22 25.19
N ARG A 18 14.93 -2.47 26.07
CA ARG A 18 13.53 -2.15 25.77
C ARG A 18 13.33 -0.64 25.68
N ALA A 19 14.00 0.13 26.54
CA ALA A 19 14.07 1.58 26.41
C ALA A 19 14.71 1.99 25.08
N ALA A 20 15.82 1.35 24.66
CA ALA A 20 16.42 1.61 23.35
C ALA A 20 15.47 1.32 22.18
N ALA A 21 14.72 0.22 22.22
CA ALA A 21 13.71 -0.09 21.22
C ALA A 21 12.58 0.95 21.19
N MET A 22 12.11 1.39 22.37
CA MET A 22 11.12 2.46 22.46
C MET A 22 11.68 3.79 21.94
N TRP A 23 12.92 4.14 22.27
CA TRP A 23 13.60 5.33 21.74
C TRP A 23 13.77 5.27 20.23
N ALA A 24 14.08 4.11 19.65
CA ALA A 24 14.14 3.93 18.21
C ALA A 24 12.77 4.18 17.56
N LEU A 25 11.68 3.70 18.16
CA LEU A 25 10.32 3.97 17.70
C LEU A 25 9.95 5.45 17.80
N VAL A 26 10.25 6.10 18.93
CA VAL A 26 10.03 7.54 19.13
C VAL A 26 10.85 8.35 18.11
N ALA A 27 12.12 8.00 17.91
CA ALA A 27 12.98 8.64 16.92
C ALA A 27 12.45 8.45 15.50
N THR A 28 11.83 7.30 15.20
CA THR A 28 11.18 7.04 13.90
C THR A 28 10.02 8.01 13.66
N VAL A 29 9.12 8.16 14.64
CA VAL A 29 7.98 9.08 14.55
C VAL A 29 8.45 10.53 14.47
N ALA A 30 9.44 10.92 15.29
CA ALA A 30 10.01 12.26 15.27
C ALA A 30 10.68 12.57 13.92
N LEU A 31 11.44 11.62 13.36
CA LEU A 31 12.08 11.77 12.07
C LEU A 31 11.04 11.87 10.94
N ALA A 32 9.98 11.06 10.97
CA ALA A 32 8.88 11.18 10.01
C ALA A 32 8.24 12.58 10.05
N ALA A 33 7.98 13.12 11.24
CA ALA A 33 7.45 14.48 11.40
C ALA A 33 8.41 15.55 10.88
N VAL A 34 9.71 15.42 11.11
CA VAL A 34 10.74 16.33 10.55
C VAL A 34 10.76 16.24 9.02
N LEU A 35 10.72 15.03 8.46
CA LEU A 35 10.72 14.82 7.02
C LEU A 35 9.47 15.41 6.36
N LEU A 36 8.28 15.29 6.98
CA LEU A 36 7.06 15.94 6.49
C LEU A 36 7.16 17.46 6.45
N SER A 37 7.93 18.06 7.36
CA SER A 37 8.12 19.51 7.42
C SER A 37 9.21 20.03 6.48
N VAL A 38 10.23 19.22 6.18
CA VAL A 38 11.44 19.68 5.47
C VAL A 38 11.51 19.17 4.04
N VAL A 39 11.02 17.97 3.77
CA VAL A 39 11.06 17.36 2.43
C VAL A 39 9.74 17.64 1.73
N THR A 40 9.75 18.65 0.87
CA THR A 40 8.57 19.10 0.12
C THR A 40 8.58 18.67 -1.35
N VAL A 41 9.70 18.13 -1.85
CA VAL A 41 9.85 17.69 -3.23
C VAL A 41 10.61 16.36 -3.26
N LEU A 42 10.11 15.38 -4.02
CA LEU A 42 10.76 14.09 -4.24
C LEU A 42 10.80 13.75 -5.74
N PRO A 43 11.72 12.87 -6.19
CA PRO A 43 11.67 12.34 -7.54
C PRO A 43 10.31 11.70 -7.88
N ILE A 44 9.82 11.91 -9.09
CA ILE A 44 8.58 11.27 -9.56
C ILE A 44 8.82 9.76 -9.77
N GLY A 45 7.92 8.93 -9.25
CA GLY A 45 8.04 7.48 -9.33
C GLY A 45 7.32 6.87 -10.52
N THR A 46 7.55 5.58 -10.75
CA THR A 46 6.66 4.76 -11.57
C THR A 46 5.26 4.73 -10.97
N TYR A 47 4.22 4.62 -11.80
CA TYR A 47 2.84 4.55 -11.32
C TYR A 47 2.42 5.68 -10.37
N TYR A 48 2.86 6.91 -10.65
CA TYR A 48 2.68 8.06 -9.74
C TYR A 48 1.20 8.40 -9.50
N TRP A 49 0.29 7.91 -10.35
CA TRP A 49 -1.14 8.09 -10.15
C TRP A 49 -1.72 7.47 -8.89
N ASP A 50 -1.01 6.54 -8.25
CA ASP A 50 -1.43 6.01 -6.95
C ASP A 50 -1.52 7.14 -5.90
N ILE A 51 -0.70 8.20 -6.05
CA ILE A 51 -0.78 9.41 -5.22
C ILE A 51 -2.05 10.22 -5.48
N TYR A 52 -2.54 10.24 -6.72
CA TYR A 52 -3.76 10.99 -7.07
C TYR A 52 -4.98 10.43 -6.35
N PHE A 53 -5.05 9.10 -6.13
CA PHE A 53 -6.10 8.48 -5.31
C PHE A 53 -6.18 9.09 -3.91
N PHE A 54 -5.01 9.26 -3.27
CA PHE A 54 -4.94 9.76 -1.91
C PHE A 54 -5.33 11.23 -1.83
N VAL A 55 -4.82 12.05 -2.76
CA VAL A 55 -5.11 13.49 -2.78
C VAL A 55 -6.57 13.76 -3.14
N ASP A 56 -7.13 13.06 -4.15
CA ASP A 56 -8.53 13.22 -4.53
C ASP A 56 -9.47 12.73 -3.42
N ALA A 57 -9.25 11.54 -2.85
CA ALA A 57 -10.05 11.04 -1.74
C ALA A 57 -10.01 11.97 -0.52
N ALA A 58 -8.85 12.55 -0.21
CA ALA A 58 -8.72 13.52 0.89
C ALA A 58 -9.52 14.80 0.62
N HIS A 59 -9.53 15.29 -0.62
CA HIS A 59 -10.37 16.42 -1.03
C HIS A 59 -11.86 16.10 -0.89
N ARG A 60 -12.29 14.95 -1.40
CA ARG A 60 -13.67 14.46 -1.29
C ARG A 60 -14.14 14.36 0.16
N ILE A 61 -13.33 13.74 1.03
CA ILE A 61 -13.59 13.67 2.47
C ILE A 61 -13.73 15.07 3.08
N ARG A 62 -12.88 16.01 2.67
CA ARG A 62 -12.89 17.40 3.16
C ARG A 62 -14.15 18.16 2.75
N VAL A 63 -14.70 17.90 1.56
CA VAL A 63 -15.98 18.50 1.10
C VAL A 63 -17.21 17.74 1.59
N GLY A 64 -17.04 16.73 2.45
CA GLY A 64 -18.11 16.02 3.15
C GLY A 64 -18.58 14.73 2.47
N GLU A 65 -17.87 14.25 1.46
CA GLU A 65 -18.17 12.94 0.85
C GLU A 65 -17.65 11.79 1.72
N VAL A 66 -18.41 10.70 1.76
CA VAL A 66 -18.09 9.51 2.55
C VAL A 66 -17.57 8.39 1.62
N PRO A 67 -16.36 7.84 1.86
CA PRO A 67 -15.84 6.69 1.11
C PRO A 67 -16.79 5.50 1.09
N HIS A 68 -16.81 4.74 -0.02
CA HIS A 68 -17.74 3.65 -0.36
C HIS A 68 -19.20 4.07 -0.60
N GLN A 69 -19.66 5.17 0.01
CA GLN A 69 -21.01 5.71 -0.20
C GLN A 69 -21.08 6.67 -1.37
N ASP A 70 -20.31 7.75 -1.30
CA ASP A 70 -20.31 8.80 -2.30
C ASP A 70 -19.31 8.53 -3.43
N PHE A 71 -18.26 7.73 -3.18
CA PHE A 71 -17.30 7.30 -4.19
C PHE A 71 -16.76 5.89 -3.89
N PHE A 72 -16.40 5.15 -4.93
CA PHE A 72 -15.98 3.76 -4.81
C PHE A 72 -14.49 3.65 -4.51
N LEU A 73 -14.13 2.76 -3.58
CA LEU A 73 -12.76 2.36 -3.29
C LEU A 73 -12.60 0.85 -3.49
N SER A 74 -11.53 0.46 -4.17
CA SER A 74 -11.13 -0.95 -4.33
C SER A 74 -10.44 -1.53 -3.07
N VAL A 75 -10.26 -0.70 -2.05
CA VAL A 75 -9.59 -0.98 -0.78
C VAL A 75 -10.38 -0.33 0.36
N GLY A 76 -10.02 -0.58 1.61
CA GLY A 76 -10.76 0.01 2.72
C GLY A 76 -10.48 1.52 2.90
N ALA A 77 -11.33 2.20 3.68
CA ALA A 77 -11.31 3.65 3.81
C ALA A 77 -10.24 4.23 4.77
N LEU A 78 -9.68 3.44 5.68
CA LEU A 78 -8.70 3.90 6.68
C LEU A 78 -7.52 4.69 6.09
N PRO A 79 -6.81 4.23 5.04
CA PRO A 79 -5.65 4.95 4.52
C PRO A 79 -5.98 6.38 4.05
N TYR A 80 -7.18 6.60 3.51
CA TYR A 80 -7.60 7.91 3.01
C TYR A 80 -7.95 8.87 4.15
N TYR A 81 -8.61 8.38 5.21
CA TYR A 81 -8.84 9.18 6.41
C TYR A 81 -7.53 9.54 7.15
N LEU A 82 -6.59 8.60 7.24
CA LEU A 82 -5.28 8.86 7.84
C LEU A 82 -4.50 9.89 7.03
N TYR A 83 -4.54 9.78 5.70
CA TYR A 83 -3.94 10.75 4.79
C TYR A 83 -4.54 12.14 5.01
N GLU A 84 -5.87 12.26 4.99
CA GLU A 84 -6.59 13.53 5.15
C GLU A 84 -6.23 14.22 6.48
N LEU A 85 -6.25 13.46 7.58
CA LEU A 85 -5.85 13.94 8.91
C LEU A 85 -4.40 14.44 8.93
N THR A 86 -3.49 13.69 8.31
CA THR A 86 -2.06 14.02 8.29
C THR A 86 -1.80 15.25 7.41
N GLN A 87 -2.47 15.35 6.26
CA GLN A 87 -2.37 16.49 5.36
C GLN A 87 -2.92 17.78 5.98
N ARG A 88 -3.92 17.71 6.88
CA ARG A 88 -4.36 18.90 7.64
C ARG A 88 -3.28 19.46 8.56
N ILE A 89 -2.42 18.60 9.09
CA ILE A 89 -1.33 19.00 9.99
C ILE A 89 -0.11 19.48 9.18
N TRP A 90 0.15 18.86 8.03
CA TRP A 90 1.19 19.27 7.07
C TRP A 90 0.57 19.60 5.70
N PRO A 91 -0.04 20.80 5.53
CA PRO A 91 -0.70 21.18 4.27
C PRO A 91 0.23 21.14 3.06
N ASP A 92 1.50 21.50 3.25
CA ASP A 92 2.54 21.52 2.22
C ASP A 92 3.40 20.23 2.23
N GLY A 93 3.00 19.22 3.01
CA GLY A 93 3.71 17.96 3.11
C GLY A 93 3.73 17.23 1.77
N GLN A 94 4.88 16.68 1.40
CA GLN A 94 5.02 15.92 0.16
C GLN A 94 4.03 14.72 0.16
N PRO A 95 3.17 14.55 -0.88
CA PRO A 95 2.06 13.59 -0.84
C PRO A 95 2.44 12.12 -0.56
N LEU A 96 3.55 11.62 -1.13
CA LEU A 96 4.02 10.26 -0.86
C LEU A 96 4.42 10.09 0.61
N LEU A 97 5.13 11.07 1.19
CA LEU A 97 5.50 11.04 2.60
C LEU A 97 4.27 11.14 3.51
N VAL A 98 3.32 12.03 3.20
CA VAL A 98 2.05 12.15 3.93
C VAL A 98 1.33 10.82 3.95
N GLY A 99 1.14 10.19 2.79
CA GLY A 99 0.45 8.91 2.72
C GLY A 99 1.20 7.80 3.44
N GLN A 100 2.52 7.68 3.30
CA GLN A 100 3.28 6.67 4.01
C GLN A 100 3.23 6.86 5.53
N TYR A 101 3.58 8.06 5.99
CA TYR A 101 3.80 8.32 7.41
C TYR A 101 2.49 8.49 8.18
N SER A 102 1.37 8.77 7.50
CA SER A 102 0.04 8.74 8.11
C SER A 102 -0.28 7.39 8.79
N LEU A 103 0.28 6.28 8.27
CA LEU A 103 0.09 4.96 8.86
C LEU A 103 0.72 4.83 10.26
N LEU A 104 1.75 5.63 10.58
CA LEU A 104 2.38 5.60 11.90
C LEU A 104 1.40 5.96 13.02
N LEU A 105 0.31 6.67 12.72
CA LEU A 105 -0.79 6.91 13.66
C LEU A 105 -1.44 5.60 14.16
N VAL A 106 -1.33 4.52 13.39
CA VAL A 106 -1.84 3.18 13.75
C VAL A 106 -0.69 2.24 14.11
N THR A 107 0.34 2.15 13.28
CA THR A 107 1.40 1.15 13.46
C THR A 107 2.36 1.49 14.60
N ALA A 108 2.62 2.77 14.89
CA ALA A 108 3.52 3.13 15.99
C ALA A 108 2.90 2.81 17.37
N PRO A 109 1.64 3.16 17.69
CA PRO A 109 1.01 2.73 18.94
C PRO A 109 0.95 1.21 19.10
N LEU A 110 0.62 0.48 18.02
CA LEU A 110 0.60 -0.98 18.05
C LEU A 110 2.00 -1.57 18.26
N MET A 111 3.03 -1.04 17.59
CA MET A 111 4.41 -1.47 17.79
C MET A 111 4.90 -1.13 19.21
N ALA A 112 4.52 0.02 19.76
CA ALA A 112 4.82 0.37 21.15
C ALA A 112 4.21 -0.66 22.12
N ALA A 113 2.95 -1.06 21.90
CA ALA A 113 2.30 -2.11 22.67
C ALA A 113 3.03 -3.46 22.54
N VAL A 114 3.52 -3.81 21.35
CA VAL A 114 4.37 -5.00 21.14
C VAL A 114 5.66 -4.90 21.95
N ILE A 115 6.37 -3.77 21.91
CA ILE A 115 7.64 -3.56 22.65
C ILE A 115 7.41 -3.69 24.16
N LEU A 116 6.33 -3.08 24.68
CA LEU A 116 5.99 -3.09 26.10
C LEU A 116 5.59 -4.50 26.58
N ALA A 117 4.86 -5.25 25.76
CA ALA A 117 4.40 -6.60 26.07
C ALA A 117 5.37 -7.72 25.63
N ALA A 118 6.52 -7.37 25.04
CA ALA A 118 7.47 -8.32 24.50
C ALA A 118 8.11 -9.17 25.62
N ASP A 119 8.02 -10.49 25.48
CA ASP A 119 8.68 -11.46 26.33
C ASP A 119 9.78 -12.17 25.54
N ALA A 120 10.87 -11.43 25.30
CA ALA A 120 11.99 -11.85 24.49
C ALA A 120 13.29 -11.16 24.93
N GLU A 121 14.45 -11.75 24.56
CA GLU A 121 15.75 -11.09 24.72
C GLU A 121 15.74 -9.71 24.05
N PRO A 122 16.30 -8.67 24.67
CA PRO A 122 16.19 -7.32 24.12
C PRO A 122 16.81 -7.12 22.75
N GLY A 123 17.91 -7.83 22.45
CA GLY A 123 18.50 -7.82 21.10
C GLY A 123 17.53 -8.33 20.04
N ARG A 124 16.62 -9.24 20.39
CA ARG A 124 15.57 -9.72 19.48
C ARG A 124 14.47 -8.68 19.26
N VAL A 125 14.10 -7.95 20.32
CA VAL A 125 13.16 -6.82 20.19
C VAL A 125 13.74 -5.76 19.25
N LEU A 126 15.01 -5.39 19.44
CA LEU A 126 15.69 -4.43 18.58
C LEU A 126 15.82 -4.92 17.12
N ALA A 127 16.08 -6.22 16.91
CA ALA A 127 16.14 -6.85 15.58
C ALA A 127 14.79 -6.86 14.83
N VAL A 128 13.68 -6.53 15.51
CA VAL A 128 12.35 -6.33 14.91
C VAL A 128 12.03 -4.84 14.77
N VAL A 129 12.40 -4.01 15.74
CA VAL A 129 12.08 -2.58 15.72
C VAL A 129 12.92 -1.80 14.69
N LEU A 130 14.22 -2.09 14.55
CA LEU A 130 15.06 -1.36 13.59
C LEU A 130 14.62 -1.55 12.12
N PRO A 131 14.30 -2.78 11.67
CA PRO A 131 13.78 -2.98 10.31
C PRO A 131 12.38 -2.37 10.14
N PHE A 132 11.51 -2.44 11.16
CA PHE A 132 10.24 -1.73 11.14
C PHE A 132 10.44 -0.22 10.92
N ALA A 133 11.36 0.41 11.66
CA ALA A 133 11.70 1.82 11.50
C ALA A 133 12.19 2.13 10.08
N PHE A 134 13.12 1.31 9.57
CA PHE A 134 13.65 1.45 8.22
C PHE A 134 12.56 1.37 7.15
N PHE A 135 11.76 0.28 7.13
CA PHE A 135 10.71 0.10 6.12
C PHE A 135 9.56 1.10 6.27
N SER A 136 9.31 1.63 7.47
CA SER A 136 8.34 2.70 7.68
C SER A 136 8.82 4.02 7.07
N LEU A 137 10.11 4.33 7.19
CA LEU A 137 10.71 5.60 6.76
C LEU A 137 11.16 5.64 5.29
N ALA A 138 11.32 4.50 4.63
CA ALA A 138 11.97 4.39 3.32
C ALA A 138 11.02 4.10 2.13
N PRO A 139 9.87 4.76 1.91
CA PRO A 139 9.33 4.80 0.56
C PRO A 139 10.17 5.77 -0.26
N VAL A 140 10.76 5.32 -1.36
CA VAL A 140 11.50 6.25 -2.20
C VAL A 140 11.31 5.91 -3.66
N ASN A 141 10.93 6.91 -4.42
CA ASN A 141 10.92 6.85 -5.86
C ASN A 141 12.36 6.97 -6.37
N SER A 142 12.79 6.00 -7.15
CA SER A 142 13.95 6.18 -8.04
C SER A 142 13.43 6.46 -9.45
N ASN A 143 14.06 7.40 -10.17
CA ASN A 143 13.84 7.60 -11.62
C ASN A 143 14.49 6.45 -12.42
N GLU A 144 14.31 5.21 -11.98
CA GLU A 144 14.82 4.01 -12.63
C GLU A 144 13.73 3.38 -13.49
N PHE A 145 14.11 2.86 -14.66
CA PHE A 145 13.23 2.03 -15.45
C PHE A 145 13.10 0.66 -14.76
N VAL A 146 11.98 0.46 -14.09
CA VAL A 146 11.60 -0.83 -13.53
C VAL A 146 10.33 -1.30 -14.23
N THR A 147 10.33 -2.56 -14.68
CA THR A 147 9.14 -3.17 -15.28
C THR A 147 8.08 -3.48 -14.23
N VAL A 148 8.50 -3.61 -12.97
CA VAL A 148 7.63 -3.93 -11.84
C VAL A 148 8.11 -3.14 -10.62
N PRO A 149 7.26 -2.29 -10.03
CA PRO A 149 7.59 -1.54 -8.82
C PRO A 149 7.71 -2.49 -7.61
N ALA A 150 8.54 -2.12 -6.65
CA ALA A 150 8.70 -2.84 -5.39
C ALA A 150 8.43 -1.90 -4.20
N VAL A 151 9.45 -1.60 -3.39
CA VAL A 151 9.40 -0.72 -2.21
C VAL A 151 9.32 0.78 -2.59
N ASP A 152 8.89 1.09 -3.81
CA ASP A 152 8.78 2.44 -4.35
C ASP A 152 7.48 3.13 -3.86
N GLY A 153 7.23 4.37 -4.27
CA GLY A 153 6.02 5.12 -3.93
C GLY A 153 4.74 4.67 -4.64
N TYR A 154 4.66 3.40 -5.03
CA TYR A 154 3.51 2.78 -5.69
C TYR A 154 2.85 1.71 -4.83
N GLY A 155 1.53 1.56 -4.96
CA GLY A 155 0.76 0.58 -4.22
C GLY A 155 0.81 0.87 -2.74
N LEU A 156 0.67 2.14 -2.35
CA LEU A 156 0.90 2.62 -1.00
C LEU A 156 0.03 1.89 0.01
N TYR A 157 -1.24 1.62 -0.32
CA TYR A 157 -2.12 0.80 0.50
C TYR A 157 -1.65 -0.66 0.65
N ASN A 158 -0.97 -1.25 -0.35
CA ASN A 158 -0.40 -2.59 -0.22
C ASN A 158 0.79 -2.57 0.74
N ARG A 159 1.64 -1.56 0.63
CA ARG A 159 2.76 -1.36 1.56
C ARG A 159 2.30 -1.13 2.98
N GLN A 160 1.28 -0.30 3.15
CA GLN A 160 0.69 -0.05 4.45
C GLN A 160 0.12 -1.34 5.06
N ALA A 161 -0.51 -2.20 4.26
CA ALA A 161 -0.94 -3.53 4.71
C ALA A 161 0.25 -4.40 5.13
N GLY A 162 1.34 -4.39 4.35
CA GLY A 162 2.59 -5.06 4.69
C GLY A 162 3.18 -4.60 6.04
N LEU A 163 3.13 -3.31 6.35
CA LEU A 163 3.57 -2.78 7.64
C LEU A 163 2.65 -3.18 8.81
N VAL A 164 1.33 -3.23 8.60
CA VAL A 164 0.42 -3.73 9.64
C VAL A 164 0.62 -5.24 9.86
N LEU A 165 0.83 -6.03 8.79
CA LEU A 165 1.22 -7.44 8.88
C LEU A 165 2.55 -7.62 9.60
N TYR A 166 3.51 -6.71 9.41
CA TYR A 166 4.77 -6.70 10.15
C TYR A 166 4.52 -6.55 11.65
N VAL A 167 3.68 -5.59 12.06
CA VAL A 167 3.34 -5.37 13.47
C VAL A 167 2.62 -6.59 14.05
N LEU A 168 1.68 -7.18 13.30
CA LEU A 168 1.00 -8.42 13.70
C LEU A 168 2.00 -9.58 13.88
N ALA A 169 2.86 -9.83 12.90
CA ALA A 169 3.90 -10.85 12.98
C ALA A 169 4.86 -10.59 14.14
N SER A 170 5.15 -9.33 14.46
CA SER A 170 5.95 -8.93 15.61
C SER A 170 5.28 -9.29 16.94
N ALA A 171 3.97 -9.01 17.07
CA ALA A 171 3.19 -9.42 18.23
C ALA A 171 3.21 -10.95 18.39
N LEU A 172 2.95 -11.69 17.30
CA LEU A 172 3.01 -13.15 17.28
C LEU A 172 4.42 -13.67 17.55
N ALA A 173 5.49 -12.96 17.22
CA ALA A 173 6.86 -13.41 17.45
C ALA A 173 7.34 -13.16 18.89
N LEU A 174 6.95 -12.02 19.48
CA LEU A 174 7.56 -11.48 20.70
C LEU A 174 6.64 -11.49 21.92
N VAL A 175 5.32 -11.37 21.76
CA VAL A 175 4.40 -11.23 22.89
C VAL A 175 3.94 -12.61 23.37
N ARG A 176 3.98 -12.81 24.69
CA ARG A 176 3.52 -14.04 25.35
C ARG A 176 2.32 -13.82 26.27
N VAL A 177 2.09 -12.58 26.69
CA VAL A 177 0.91 -12.21 27.49
C VAL A 177 -0.34 -12.34 26.62
N PRO A 178 -1.26 -13.28 26.91
CA PRO A 178 -2.33 -13.62 25.96
C PRO A 178 -3.34 -12.49 25.73
N LEU A 179 -3.64 -11.70 26.76
CA LEU A 179 -4.54 -10.55 26.63
C LEU A 179 -3.93 -9.49 25.69
N ALA A 180 -2.67 -9.13 25.91
CA ALA A 180 -1.97 -8.18 25.05
C ALA A 180 -1.85 -8.70 23.61
N LEU A 181 -1.49 -9.98 23.44
CA LEU A 181 -1.41 -10.61 22.13
C LEU A 181 -2.76 -10.59 21.40
N GLY A 182 -3.83 -10.98 22.09
CA GLY A 182 -5.19 -10.98 21.56
C GLY A 182 -5.64 -9.59 21.14
N SER A 183 -5.48 -8.58 22.01
CA SER A 183 -5.86 -7.19 21.71
C SER A 183 -5.07 -6.60 20.56
N ILE A 184 -3.74 -6.77 20.53
CA ILE A 184 -2.89 -6.27 19.43
C ILE A 184 -3.28 -6.96 18.11
N ALA A 185 -3.50 -8.27 18.14
CA ALA A 185 -3.93 -9.02 16.95
C ALA A 185 -5.31 -8.57 16.44
N GLY A 186 -6.26 -8.33 17.34
CA GLY A 186 -7.59 -7.82 17.01
C GLY A 186 -7.56 -6.42 16.39
N LEU A 187 -6.79 -5.50 16.97
CA LEU A 187 -6.61 -4.15 16.43
C LEU A 187 -5.86 -4.15 15.09
N ALA A 188 -4.82 -4.97 14.94
CA ALA A 188 -4.13 -5.12 13.67
C ALA A 188 -5.05 -5.73 12.59
N ALA A 189 -5.91 -6.68 12.96
CA ALA A 189 -6.93 -7.22 12.07
C ALA A 189 -7.98 -6.16 11.68
N ALA A 190 -8.41 -5.30 12.60
CA ALA A 190 -9.31 -4.19 12.29
C ALA A 190 -8.66 -3.19 11.33
N ALA A 191 -7.40 -2.83 11.59
CA ALA A 191 -6.63 -1.97 10.71
C ALA A 191 -6.49 -2.57 9.30
N LEU A 192 -6.15 -3.86 9.19
CA LEU A 192 -6.08 -4.57 7.91
C LEU A 192 -7.43 -4.62 7.20
N PHE A 193 -8.53 -4.86 7.95
CA PHE A 193 -9.88 -4.90 7.39
C PHE A 193 -10.26 -3.57 6.74
N PHE A 194 -10.01 -2.45 7.42
CA PHE A 194 -10.29 -1.12 6.88
C PHE A 194 -9.20 -0.57 5.95
N LEU A 195 -8.15 -1.34 5.68
CA LEU A 195 -7.04 -0.91 4.81
C LEU A 195 -6.99 -1.75 3.54
N LYS A 196 -6.83 -3.07 3.65
CA LYS A 196 -6.75 -3.98 2.50
C LYS A 196 -7.25 -5.37 2.87
N ILE A 197 -8.35 -5.81 2.26
CA ILE A 197 -8.97 -7.11 2.57
C ILE A 197 -8.05 -8.31 2.34
N THR A 198 -7.17 -8.27 1.33
CA THR A 198 -6.19 -9.34 1.08
C THR A 198 -5.17 -9.42 2.22
N GLY A 199 -4.76 -8.27 2.76
CA GLY A 199 -3.94 -8.18 3.96
C GLY A 199 -4.67 -8.71 5.19
N PHE A 200 -5.97 -8.41 5.34
CA PHE A 200 -6.81 -8.97 6.42
C PHE A 200 -6.89 -10.49 6.36
N VAL A 201 -7.09 -11.08 5.17
CA VAL A 201 -7.11 -12.54 4.98
C VAL A 201 -5.77 -13.17 5.36
N ALA A 202 -4.65 -12.58 4.93
CA ALA A 202 -3.32 -13.07 5.31
C ALA A 202 -3.07 -12.95 6.83
N GLY A 203 -3.45 -11.82 7.44
CA GLY A 203 -3.36 -11.61 8.88
C GLY A 203 -4.23 -12.56 9.69
N ALA A 204 -5.46 -12.83 9.23
CA ALA A 204 -6.33 -13.85 9.81
C ALA A 204 -5.69 -15.25 9.72
N GLY A 205 -5.01 -15.56 8.61
CA GLY A 205 -4.19 -16.77 8.48
C GLY A 205 -3.07 -16.85 9.51
N PHE A 206 -2.36 -15.75 9.78
CA PHE A 206 -1.31 -15.68 10.81
C PHE A 206 -1.89 -15.91 12.21
N ILE A 207 -3.02 -15.27 12.52
CA ILE A 207 -3.73 -15.42 13.81
C ILE A 207 -4.22 -16.86 13.97
N LEU A 208 -4.77 -17.47 12.91
CA LEU A 208 -5.20 -18.87 12.92
C LEU A 208 -4.02 -19.81 13.19
N CYS A 209 -2.87 -19.59 12.55
CA CYS A 209 -1.67 -20.37 12.82
C CYS A 209 -1.24 -20.26 14.29
N ALA A 210 -1.28 -19.06 14.87
CA ALA A 210 -0.96 -18.85 16.28
C ALA A 210 -1.98 -19.50 17.23
N PHE A 211 -3.26 -19.49 16.88
CA PHE A 211 -4.32 -20.19 17.61
C PHE A 211 -4.11 -21.71 17.57
N LEU A 212 -3.89 -22.28 16.39
CA LEU A 212 -3.65 -23.71 16.21
C LEU A 212 -2.36 -24.16 16.91
N ALA A 213 -1.35 -23.30 17.01
CA ALA A 213 -0.13 -23.55 17.79
C ALA A 213 -0.34 -23.47 19.32
N GLY A 214 -1.57 -23.21 19.80
CA GLY A 214 -1.88 -23.07 21.22
C GLY A 214 -1.36 -21.78 21.86
N ARG A 215 -0.94 -20.79 21.06
CA ARG A 215 -0.39 -19.52 21.56
C ARG A 215 -1.49 -18.51 21.92
N LEU A 216 -2.68 -18.71 21.37
CA LEU A 216 -3.89 -17.95 21.67
C LEU A 216 -4.94 -18.90 22.25
N GLY A 217 -5.31 -18.71 23.51
CA GLY A 217 -6.38 -19.50 24.14
C GLY A 217 -7.77 -19.00 23.71
N ALA A 218 -8.75 -19.92 23.62
CA ALA A 218 -10.12 -19.59 23.17
C ALA A 218 -10.80 -18.50 24.02
N LYS A 219 -10.58 -18.48 25.34
CA LYS A 219 -11.13 -17.44 26.24
C LYS A 219 -10.56 -16.04 25.96
N LEU A 220 -9.34 -15.98 25.47
CA LEU A 220 -8.59 -14.74 25.23
C LEU A 220 -8.70 -14.26 23.78
N MET A 221 -9.15 -15.13 22.87
CA MET A 221 -9.70 -14.72 21.57
C MET A 221 -10.88 -13.76 21.72
N GLY A 222 -11.65 -13.84 22.82
CA GLY A 222 -12.73 -12.90 23.10
C GLY A 222 -12.25 -11.45 23.15
N ALA A 223 -11.11 -11.17 23.77
CA ALA A 223 -10.54 -9.83 23.83
C ALA A 223 -10.09 -9.33 22.45
N GLY A 224 -9.46 -10.20 21.65
CA GLY A 224 -9.09 -9.87 20.27
C GLY A 224 -10.31 -9.66 19.37
N LEU A 225 -11.36 -10.48 19.54
CA LEU A 225 -12.62 -10.33 18.81
C LEU A 225 -13.31 -9.02 19.18
N VAL A 226 -13.35 -8.65 20.45
CA VAL A 226 -13.87 -7.33 20.89
C VAL A 226 -13.04 -6.20 20.30
N ALA A 227 -11.71 -6.30 20.36
CA ALA A 227 -10.81 -5.29 19.79
C ALA A 227 -10.96 -5.14 18.26
N PHE A 228 -11.38 -6.20 17.56
CA PHE A 228 -11.73 -6.15 16.15
C PHE A 228 -13.14 -5.59 15.90
N LEU A 229 -14.15 -6.14 16.60
CA LEU A 229 -15.55 -5.83 16.35
C LEU A 229 -15.94 -4.42 16.81
N VAL A 230 -15.36 -3.89 17.88
CA VAL A 230 -15.70 -2.56 18.38
C VAL A 230 -15.46 -1.49 17.30
N PRO A 231 -14.27 -1.37 16.68
CA PRO A 231 -14.08 -0.45 15.56
C PRO A 231 -15.05 -0.70 14.40
N VAL A 232 -15.30 -1.96 14.04
CA VAL A 232 -16.20 -2.32 12.94
C VAL A 232 -17.63 -1.85 13.19
N VAL A 233 -18.16 -2.14 14.39
CA VAL A 233 -19.53 -1.76 14.80
C VAL A 233 -19.64 -0.25 14.95
N VAL A 234 -18.64 0.43 15.52
CA VAL A 234 -18.66 1.90 15.67
C VAL A 234 -18.67 2.56 14.30
N VAL A 235 -17.85 2.09 13.35
CA VAL A 235 -17.80 2.64 11.99
C VAL A 235 -19.09 2.37 11.22
N GLU A 236 -19.66 1.17 11.34
CA GLU A 236 -20.96 0.88 10.73
C GLU A 236 -22.09 1.73 11.33
N ALA A 237 -22.14 1.87 12.66
CA ALA A 237 -23.19 2.63 13.34
C ALA A 237 -23.09 4.14 13.07
N SER A 238 -21.89 4.67 12.83
CA SER A 238 -21.66 6.10 12.61
C SER A 238 -21.72 6.49 11.14
N LEU A 239 -21.16 5.67 10.25
CA LEU A 239 -21.00 5.99 8.84
C LEU A 239 -21.76 5.04 7.91
N GLY A 240 -22.14 3.82 8.33
CA GLY A 240 -22.82 2.85 7.46
C GLY A 240 -21.98 2.30 6.30
N ILE A 241 -20.65 2.38 6.42
CA ILE A 241 -19.73 2.04 5.31
C ILE A 241 -19.33 0.57 5.27
N VAL A 242 -19.46 -0.19 6.36
CA VAL A 242 -18.95 -1.58 6.44
C VAL A 242 -19.79 -2.49 5.55
N SER A 243 -21.12 -2.37 5.62
CA SER A 243 -22.03 -3.19 4.81
C SER A 243 -21.80 -2.96 3.31
N ILE A 244 -21.59 -1.69 2.91
CA ILE A 244 -21.32 -1.31 1.52
C ILE A 244 -19.94 -1.80 1.08
N TYR A 245 -18.93 -1.62 1.93
CA TYR A 245 -17.58 -2.12 1.67
C TYR A 245 -17.54 -3.64 1.45
N ILE A 246 -18.26 -4.41 2.27
CA ILE A 246 -18.36 -5.87 2.08
C ILE A 246 -19.02 -6.19 0.74
N SER A 247 -20.08 -5.47 0.37
CA SER A 247 -20.72 -5.63 -0.95
C SER A 247 -19.75 -5.35 -2.10
N ASP A 248 -18.92 -4.30 -1.98
CA ASP A 248 -17.89 -3.97 -2.96
C ASP A 248 -16.85 -5.08 -3.11
N VAL A 249 -16.35 -5.58 -1.98
CA VAL A 249 -15.39 -6.70 -1.95
C VAL A 249 -15.97 -7.93 -2.63
N LEU A 250 -17.22 -8.29 -2.33
CA LEU A 250 -17.88 -9.45 -2.93
C LEU A 250 -18.07 -9.29 -4.45
N ALA A 251 -18.46 -8.09 -4.90
CA ALA A 251 -18.57 -7.78 -6.32
C ALA A 251 -17.22 -7.88 -7.05
N MET A 252 -16.15 -7.35 -6.43
CA MET A 252 -14.80 -7.46 -6.98
C MET A 252 -14.29 -8.90 -7.04
N LEU A 253 -14.60 -9.72 -6.03
CA LEU A 253 -14.21 -11.14 -6.00
C LEU A 253 -14.90 -11.93 -7.11
N ALA A 254 -16.19 -11.69 -7.36
CA ALA A 254 -16.93 -12.31 -8.45
C ALA A 254 -16.31 -11.96 -9.82
N HIS A 255 -15.88 -10.71 -9.98
CA HIS A 255 -15.27 -10.20 -11.20
C HIS A 255 -13.82 -10.71 -11.43
N ASN A 256 -13.05 -10.94 -10.35
CA ASN A 256 -11.62 -11.27 -10.41
C ASN A 256 -11.28 -12.77 -10.27
N SER A 257 -12.21 -13.68 -10.58
CA SER A 257 -12.09 -15.12 -10.29
C SER A 257 -11.11 -15.91 -11.19
N GLY A 258 -10.59 -15.31 -12.27
CA GLY A 258 -9.66 -15.96 -13.21
C GLY A 258 -8.17 -15.80 -12.91
N GLY A 259 -7.35 -16.76 -13.37
CA GLY A 259 -5.90 -16.59 -13.51
C GLY A 259 -5.04 -16.76 -12.25
N LEU A 260 -5.57 -17.38 -11.18
CA LEU A 260 -4.84 -17.60 -9.92
C LEU A 260 -3.46 -18.27 -10.12
N LEU A 261 -3.42 -19.37 -10.89
CA LEU A 261 -2.18 -20.08 -11.17
C LEU A 261 -1.14 -19.18 -11.87
N ARG A 262 -1.57 -18.38 -12.85
CA ARG A 262 -0.69 -17.44 -13.56
C ARG A 262 -0.13 -16.39 -12.61
N ARG A 263 -0.95 -15.86 -11.69
CA ARG A 263 -0.51 -14.88 -10.67
C ARG A 263 0.52 -15.49 -9.71
N VAL A 264 0.28 -16.73 -9.25
CA VAL A 264 1.22 -17.46 -8.37
C VAL A 264 2.54 -17.74 -9.09
N LEU A 265 2.50 -18.24 -10.33
CA LEU A 265 3.72 -18.50 -11.11
C LEU A 265 4.51 -17.22 -11.39
N ARG A 266 3.82 -16.11 -11.69
CA ARG A 266 4.46 -14.80 -11.88
C ARG A 266 5.16 -14.35 -10.61
N LEU A 267 4.49 -14.44 -9.46
CA LEU A 267 5.07 -14.06 -8.17
C LEU A 267 6.30 -14.93 -7.84
N ILE A 268 6.21 -16.25 -8.02
CA ILE A 268 7.34 -17.16 -7.78
C ILE A 268 8.52 -16.79 -8.68
N SER A 269 8.27 -16.45 -9.95
CA SER A 269 9.31 -16.01 -10.87
C SER A 269 9.93 -14.67 -10.48
N GLN A 270 9.14 -13.75 -9.94
CA GLN A 270 9.58 -12.41 -9.54
C GLN A 270 10.42 -12.45 -8.25
N GLU A 271 10.07 -13.35 -7.34
CA GLU A 271 10.59 -13.39 -5.96
C GLU A 271 11.37 -14.69 -5.69
N LEU A 272 11.96 -15.28 -6.74
CA LEU A 272 12.70 -16.53 -6.62
C LEU A 272 13.93 -16.40 -5.71
N ASP A 273 14.55 -15.22 -5.73
CA ASP A 273 15.69 -14.84 -4.89
C ASP A 273 15.35 -14.91 -3.39
N LEU A 274 14.09 -14.66 -3.01
CA LEU A 274 13.60 -14.78 -1.64
C LEU A 274 12.97 -16.16 -1.36
N LEU A 275 12.10 -16.63 -2.24
CA LEU A 275 11.29 -17.84 -2.00
C LEU A 275 12.12 -19.13 -2.05
N ALA A 276 13.16 -19.19 -2.88
CA ALA A 276 14.03 -20.37 -2.94
C ALA A 276 14.82 -20.60 -1.64
N PRO A 277 15.60 -19.64 -1.10
CA PRO A 277 16.29 -19.84 0.17
C PRO A 277 15.32 -20.02 1.35
N LEU A 278 14.14 -19.37 1.31
CA LEU A 278 13.09 -19.55 2.31
C LEU A 278 12.52 -20.97 2.31
N GLY A 279 12.29 -21.56 1.13
CA GLY A 279 11.87 -22.95 0.98
C GLY A 279 12.91 -23.93 1.50
N ILE A 280 14.20 -23.71 1.18
CA ILE A 280 15.30 -24.52 1.71
C ILE A 280 15.39 -24.39 3.23
N LEU A 281 15.23 -23.17 3.78
CA LEU A 281 15.19 -22.93 5.22
C LEU A 281 14.07 -23.73 5.89
N CYS A 282 12.87 -23.78 5.30
CA CYS A 282 11.77 -24.61 5.80
C CYS A 282 12.17 -26.09 5.88
N ILE A 283 12.83 -26.63 4.84
CA ILE A 283 13.29 -28.03 4.79
C ILE A 283 14.35 -28.29 5.87
N VAL A 284 15.34 -27.41 6.01
CA VAL A 284 16.41 -27.54 7.02
C VAL A 284 15.83 -27.52 8.43
N LEU A 285 14.88 -26.62 8.71
CA LEU A 285 14.18 -26.54 9.99
C LEU A 285 13.33 -27.79 10.25
N ALA A 286 12.61 -28.29 9.23
CA ALA A 286 11.82 -29.51 9.36
C ALA A 286 12.70 -30.73 9.68
N PHE A 287 13.88 -30.83 9.05
CA PHE A 287 14.85 -31.88 9.34
C PHE A 287 15.46 -31.75 10.75
N ALA A 288 15.72 -30.52 11.20
CA ALA A 288 16.21 -30.23 12.55
C ALA A 288 15.15 -30.51 13.63
N GLU A 289 13.87 -30.33 13.32
CA GLU A 289 12.74 -30.57 14.21
C GLU A 289 12.09 -31.96 14.04
N ARG A 290 12.70 -32.88 13.28
CA ARG A 290 12.11 -34.19 12.94
C ARG A 290 11.65 -35.00 14.14
N ASP A 291 12.43 -35.00 15.23
CA ASP A 291 12.11 -35.80 16.42
C ASP A 291 10.91 -35.18 17.17
N ARG A 292 10.80 -33.86 17.18
CA ARG A 292 9.63 -33.14 17.70
C ARG A 292 8.40 -33.40 16.84
N LEU A 293 8.55 -33.42 15.52
CA LEU A 293 7.47 -33.78 14.61
C LEU A 293 6.96 -35.20 14.88
N LEU A 294 7.85 -36.19 14.97
CA LEU A 294 7.49 -37.57 15.27
C LEU A 294 6.80 -37.70 16.63
N HIS A 295 7.27 -36.96 17.63
CA HIS A 295 6.62 -36.90 18.94
C HIS A 295 5.21 -36.30 18.86
N SER A 296 5.06 -35.15 18.19
CA SER A 296 3.76 -34.49 17.99
C SER A 296 2.77 -35.37 17.21
N LEU A 297 3.24 -36.16 16.23
CA LEU A 297 2.40 -37.09 15.48
C LEU A 297 1.84 -38.24 16.32
N ARG A 298 2.55 -38.64 17.38
CA ARG A 298 2.13 -39.67 18.34
C ARG A 298 1.23 -39.12 19.46
N ALA A 299 1.12 -37.81 19.61
CA ALA A 299 0.26 -37.20 20.60
C ALA A 299 -1.23 -37.44 20.27
N PRO A 300 -2.11 -37.63 21.27
CA PRO A 300 -3.54 -37.80 21.04
C PRO A 300 -4.29 -36.47 20.91
N GLY A 301 -5.36 -36.47 20.10
CA GLY A 301 -6.35 -35.39 20.03
C GLY A 301 -5.77 -34.02 19.66
N LEU A 302 -6.23 -32.96 20.35
CA LEU A 302 -5.82 -31.57 20.08
C LEU A 302 -4.32 -31.32 20.32
N ASN A 303 -3.66 -32.12 21.17
CA ASN A 303 -2.23 -32.00 21.42
C ASN A 303 -1.38 -32.35 20.19
N LYS A 304 -1.91 -33.18 19.28
CA LYS A 304 -1.29 -33.44 17.98
C LYS A 304 -1.26 -32.18 17.12
N ILE A 305 -2.40 -31.49 17.04
CA ILE A 305 -2.56 -30.28 16.25
C ILE A 305 -1.65 -29.19 16.82
N THR A 306 -1.76 -28.90 18.12
CA THR A 306 -0.91 -27.88 18.76
C THR A 306 0.57 -28.21 18.64
N GLY A 307 0.95 -29.48 18.82
CA GLY A 307 2.31 -29.96 18.65
C GLY A 307 2.85 -29.71 17.24
N ILE A 308 2.08 -29.99 16.18
CA ILE A 308 2.49 -29.79 14.78
C ILE A 308 2.59 -28.29 14.45
N PHE A 309 1.56 -27.50 14.77
CA PHE A 309 1.54 -26.06 14.48
C PHE A 309 2.52 -25.25 15.35
N SER A 310 3.03 -25.84 16.44
CA SER A 310 4.10 -25.25 17.24
C SER A 310 5.50 -25.36 16.61
N LEU A 311 5.68 -26.21 15.59
CA LEU A 311 6.95 -26.38 14.90
C LEU A 311 7.34 -25.12 14.12
N THR A 312 8.61 -24.74 14.20
CA THR A 312 9.13 -23.54 13.54
C THR A 312 9.02 -23.66 12.02
N ALA A 313 9.32 -24.84 11.48
CA ALA A 313 9.20 -25.10 10.04
C ALA A 313 7.75 -24.95 9.53
N VAL A 314 6.78 -25.43 10.32
CA VAL A 314 5.36 -25.35 9.98
C VAL A 314 4.85 -23.90 10.05
N GLN A 315 5.24 -23.15 11.08
CA GLN A 315 4.90 -21.73 11.20
C GLN A 315 5.46 -20.92 10.03
N LEU A 316 6.73 -21.14 9.67
CA LEU A 316 7.36 -20.49 8.53
C LEU A 316 6.63 -20.81 7.24
N ALA A 317 6.41 -22.10 6.94
CA ALA A 317 5.74 -22.51 5.71
C ALA A 317 4.32 -21.93 5.59
N LEU A 318 3.52 -22.00 6.65
CA LEU A 318 2.14 -21.49 6.63
C LEU A 318 2.10 -19.96 6.50
N MET A 319 2.95 -19.24 7.24
CA MET A 319 3.04 -17.78 7.09
C MET A 319 3.51 -17.39 5.70
N THR A 320 4.43 -18.14 5.08
CA THR A 320 4.84 -17.94 3.68
C THR A 320 3.68 -18.19 2.70
N VAL A 321 2.84 -19.21 2.92
CA VAL A 321 1.66 -19.45 2.08
C VAL A 321 0.66 -18.29 2.14
N PHE A 322 0.36 -17.78 3.34
CA PHE A 322 -0.50 -16.60 3.50
C PHE A 322 0.16 -15.31 3.01
N ALA A 323 1.48 -15.21 3.05
CA ALA A 323 2.23 -14.12 2.44
C ALA A 323 2.08 -14.14 0.91
N ILE A 324 2.26 -15.31 0.28
CA ILE A 324 2.07 -15.51 -1.16
C ILE A 324 0.65 -15.15 -1.59
N SER A 325 -0.37 -15.50 -0.80
CA SER A 325 -1.76 -15.17 -1.14
C SER A 325 -2.05 -13.66 -1.07
N PHE A 326 -1.33 -12.92 -0.22
CA PHE A 326 -1.36 -11.46 -0.20
C PHE A 326 -0.62 -10.87 -1.41
N GLU A 327 0.62 -11.28 -1.66
CA GLU A 327 1.46 -10.72 -2.73
C GLU A 327 0.91 -11.00 -4.13
N MET A 328 0.26 -12.15 -4.37
CA MET A 328 -0.26 -12.50 -5.69
C MET A 328 -1.37 -11.55 -6.19
N GLN A 329 -1.97 -10.77 -5.29
CA GLN A 329 -3.00 -9.78 -5.63
C GLN A 329 -2.42 -8.38 -5.84
N ASN A 330 -1.14 -8.18 -5.51
CA ASN A 330 -0.44 -6.92 -5.67
C ASN A 330 0.12 -6.82 -7.10
N THR A 331 0.05 -5.62 -7.67
CA THR A 331 0.92 -5.26 -8.78
C THR A 331 2.26 -4.87 -8.14
N GLY A 332 3.34 -5.57 -8.47
CA GLY A 332 4.59 -5.46 -7.71
C GLY A 332 4.61 -6.32 -6.46
N SER A 333 5.58 -6.04 -5.59
CA SER A 333 5.89 -6.85 -4.40
C SER A 333 6.13 -5.94 -3.20
N GLN A 334 5.64 -6.35 -2.03
CA GLN A 334 6.00 -5.74 -0.74
C GLN A 334 7.20 -6.44 -0.10
N GLU A 335 7.95 -7.21 -0.91
CA GLU A 335 9.20 -7.91 -0.59
C GLU A 335 9.12 -8.75 0.69
N PHE A 336 7.91 -9.25 1.02
CA PHE A 336 7.67 -10.11 2.17
C PHE A 336 8.20 -9.56 3.51
N ILE A 337 8.27 -8.23 3.67
CA ILE A 337 8.89 -7.58 4.85
C ILE A 337 8.29 -8.07 6.17
N TYR A 338 7.02 -8.47 6.16
CA TYR A 338 6.27 -8.95 7.32
C TYR A 338 6.63 -10.38 7.75
N LEU A 339 7.48 -11.11 7.01
CA LEU A 339 8.11 -12.35 7.48
C LEU A 339 9.32 -12.07 8.40
N TRP A 340 9.88 -10.87 8.37
CA TRP A 340 11.08 -10.51 9.13
C TRP A 340 11.00 -10.79 10.63
N PRO A 341 9.89 -10.51 11.34
CA PRO A 341 9.80 -10.82 12.78
C PRO A 341 9.89 -12.31 13.10
N LEU A 342 9.45 -13.17 12.17
CA LEU A 342 9.61 -14.61 12.30
C LEU A 342 11.06 -15.03 12.02
N LEU A 343 11.68 -14.49 10.97
CA LEU A 343 13.08 -14.73 10.62
C LEU A 343 14.03 -14.34 11.76
N SER A 344 13.77 -13.22 12.45
CA SER A 344 14.51 -12.82 13.65
C SER A 344 14.32 -13.82 14.79
N GLY A 345 13.12 -14.41 14.94
CA GLY A 345 12.89 -15.51 15.88
C GLY A 345 13.75 -16.74 15.59
N ILE A 346 13.84 -17.13 14.32
CA ILE A 346 14.64 -18.28 13.88
C ILE A 346 16.13 -18.03 14.13
N LEU A 347 16.63 -16.81 13.87
CA LEU A 347 18.02 -16.45 14.14
C LEU A 347 18.41 -16.68 15.60
N PHE A 348 17.54 -16.25 16.53
CA PHE A 348 17.78 -16.38 17.97
C PHE A 348 17.55 -17.81 18.48
N LEU A 349 16.61 -18.55 17.90
CA LEU A 349 16.44 -19.98 18.16
C LEU A 349 17.68 -20.78 17.72
N GLY A 350 18.29 -20.36 16.60
CA GLY A 350 19.49 -20.96 16.02
C GLY A 350 20.69 -21.04 16.95
N LYS A 351 20.73 -20.21 18.01
CA LYS A 351 21.76 -20.30 19.08
C LYS A 351 21.78 -21.68 19.76
N LYS A 352 20.67 -22.42 19.75
CA LYS A 352 20.53 -23.75 20.36
C LYS A 352 20.79 -24.90 19.39
N LEU A 353 21.04 -24.62 18.10
CA LEU A 353 21.30 -25.64 17.08
C LEU A 353 22.79 -26.00 17.05
N GLY A 354 23.10 -27.23 16.61
CA GLY A 354 24.49 -27.68 16.41
C GLY A 354 25.22 -26.88 15.34
N GLY A 355 26.56 -26.84 15.39
CA GLY A 355 27.39 -25.90 14.63
C GLY A 355 27.10 -25.82 13.12
N HIS A 356 27.04 -26.96 12.41
CA HIS A 356 26.77 -26.98 10.97
C HIS A 356 25.35 -26.54 10.62
N VAL A 357 24.34 -26.99 11.39
CA VAL A 357 22.93 -26.61 11.17
C VAL A 357 22.73 -25.13 11.47
N ARG A 358 23.35 -24.62 12.54
CA ARG A 358 23.32 -23.19 12.88
C ARG A 358 23.92 -22.34 11.77
N LEU A 359 25.05 -22.74 11.20
CA LEU A 359 25.67 -22.03 10.07
C LEU A 359 24.74 -22.03 8.85
N ALA A 360 24.17 -23.18 8.49
CA ALA A 360 23.22 -23.28 7.38
C ALA A 360 21.99 -22.37 7.59
N VAL A 361 21.42 -22.35 8.80
CA VAL A 361 20.29 -21.47 9.13
C VAL A 361 20.68 -20.00 9.00
N ILE A 362 21.83 -19.58 9.53
CA ILE A 362 22.29 -18.18 9.43
C ILE A 362 22.49 -17.78 7.95
N LEU A 363 23.12 -18.64 7.14
CA LEU A 363 23.32 -18.38 5.72
C LEU A 363 22.00 -18.25 4.97
N LEU A 364 21.05 -19.17 5.20
CA LEU A 364 19.74 -19.13 4.54
C LEU A 364 18.89 -17.94 4.99
N LEU A 365 18.97 -17.55 6.27
CA LEU A 365 18.34 -16.32 6.76
C LEU A 365 18.92 -15.08 6.08
N ALA A 366 20.25 -15.01 5.94
CA ALA A 366 20.92 -13.92 5.24
C ALA A 366 20.51 -13.87 3.75
N LEU A 367 20.50 -15.02 3.07
CA LEU A 367 20.06 -15.13 1.67
C LEU A 367 18.58 -14.76 1.47
N THR A 368 17.74 -14.95 2.49
CA THR A 368 16.32 -14.57 2.42
C THR A 368 16.10 -13.07 2.69
N ALA A 369 16.76 -12.52 3.71
CA ALA A 369 16.45 -11.16 4.21
C ALA A 369 17.32 -10.05 3.60
N LEU A 370 18.58 -10.34 3.25
CA LEU A 370 19.51 -9.33 2.72
C LEU A 370 19.11 -8.79 1.34
N PRO A 371 18.60 -9.59 0.38
CA PRO A 371 18.22 -9.05 -0.93
C PRO A 371 17.20 -7.92 -0.83
N THR A 372 16.10 -8.14 -0.10
CA THR A 372 15.06 -7.13 0.15
C THR A 372 15.63 -5.88 0.80
N PHE A 373 16.41 -6.03 1.87
CA PHE A 373 17.02 -4.90 2.56
C PHE A 373 17.99 -4.14 1.65
N SER A 374 18.82 -4.85 0.90
CA SER A 374 19.80 -4.28 -0.03
C SER A 374 19.13 -3.51 -1.17
N LYS A 375 18.08 -4.07 -1.78
CA LYS A 375 17.28 -3.40 -2.82
C LYS A 375 16.69 -2.09 -2.29
N ALA A 376 16.02 -2.13 -1.15
CA ALA A 376 15.40 -0.94 -0.55
C ALA A 376 16.45 0.11 -0.14
N ALA A 377 17.54 -0.31 0.51
CA ALA A 377 18.60 0.58 0.96
C ALA A 377 19.34 1.21 -0.22
N HIS A 378 19.61 0.44 -1.28
CA HIS A 378 20.24 0.94 -2.50
C HIS A 378 19.36 1.99 -3.18
N ARG A 379 18.05 1.71 -3.35
CA ARG A 379 17.11 2.65 -3.96
C ARG A 379 16.98 3.94 -3.16
N LEU A 380 16.89 3.84 -1.83
CA LEU A 380 16.88 5.02 -0.95
C LEU A 380 18.17 5.82 -1.08
N ALA A 381 19.33 5.18 -0.96
CA ALA A 381 20.62 5.85 -1.06
C ALA A 381 20.79 6.53 -2.43
N ARG A 382 20.39 5.85 -3.52
CA ARG A 382 20.43 6.40 -4.86
C ARG A 382 19.51 7.61 -5.01
N ALA A 383 18.26 7.50 -4.57
CA ALA A 383 17.29 8.59 -4.66
C ALA A 383 17.75 9.84 -3.90
N VAL A 384 18.32 9.67 -2.71
CA VAL A 384 18.94 10.77 -1.96
C VAL A 384 20.16 11.34 -2.69
N ALA A 385 21.03 10.48 -3.23
CA ALA A 385 22.24 10.93 -3.92
C ALA A 385 21.96 11.71 -5.21
N ILE A 386 20.89 11.37 -5.94
CA ILE A 386 20.53 12.07 -7.19
C ILE A 386 19.68 13.32 -6.96
N MET A 387 19.08 13.47 -5.77
CA MET A 387 18.14 14.56 -5.46
C MET A 387 18.71 15.96 -5.77
N PRO A 388 19.98 16.30 -5.45
CA PRO A 388 20.55 17.61 -5.78
C PRO A 388 20.68 17.90 -7.28
N ALA A 389 20.68 16.85 -8.12
CA ALA A 389 20.78 16.97 -9.57
C ALA A 389 19.40 16.92 -10.27
N GLN A 390 18.30 16.76 -9.52
CA GLN A 390 16.95 16.82 -10.09
C GLN A 390 16.46 18.27 -10.15
N VAL A 391 15.59 18.54 -11.13
CA VAL A 391 14.91 19.82 -11.31
C VAL A 391 13.44 19.63 -10.94
N SER A 392 12.86 20.60 -10.21
CA SER A 392 11.43 20.61 -9.92
C SER A 392 10.61 20.78 -11.20
N LEU A 393 9.43 20.16 -11.27
CA LEU A 393 8.52 20.34 -12.40
C LEU A 393 8.05 21.79 -12.54
N ASN A 394 7.92 22.50 -11.40
CA ASN A 394 7.57 23.91 -11.28
C ASN A 394 6.28 24.31 -12.01
N LEU A 395 5.17 23.69 -11.61
CA LEU A 395 3.80 23.98 -12.03
C LEU A 395 2.95 24.26 -10.79
N PRO A 396 2.96 25.50 -10.25
CA PRO A 396 2.29 25.83 -8.99
C PRO A 396 0.77 25.56 -9.00
N GLU A 397 0.14 25.55 -10.17
CA GLU A 397 -1.28 25.23 -10.36
C GLU A 397 -1.64 23.82 -9.86
N LEU A 398 -0.67 22.91 -9.76
CA LEU A 398 -0.85 21.54 -9.25
C LEU A 398 -0.99 21.48 -7.71
N GLY A 399 -0.78 22.59 -6.99
CA GLY A 399 -0.78 22.60 -5.53
C GLY A 399 0.20 21.57 -4.96
N VAL A 400 -0.28 20.67 -4.09
CA VAL A 400 0.55 19.60 -3.49
C VAL A 400 1.07 18.58 -4.50
N LEU A 401 0.49 18.48 -5.70
CA LEU A 401 1.00 17.60 -6.76
C LEU A 401 2.22 18.21 -7.49
N ASN A 402 2.53 19.50 -7.26
CA ASN A 402 3.76 20.13 -7.74
C ASN A 402 5.01 19.65 -6.97
N SER A 403 4.85 18.87 -5.91
CA SER A 403 5.90 18.36 -5.02
C SER A 403 6.75 17.23 -5.64
N VAL A 404 7.05 17.35 -6.94
CA VAL A 404 7.82 16.37 -7.72
C VAL A 404 9.00 16.99 -8.45
N SER A 405 10.07 16.22 -8.56
CA SER A 405 11.26 16.55 -9.34
C SER A 405 11.61 15.45 -10.33
N SER A 406 12.35 15.79 -11.38
CA SER A 406 12.90 14.81 -12.31
C SER A 406 14.15 15.34 -13.02
N ARG A 407 14.72 14.53 -13.91
CA ARG A 407 15.80 14.96 -14.79
C ARG A 407 15.22 15.90 -15.86
N GLU A 408 15.99 16.91 -16.23
CA GLU A 408 15.57 17.90 -17.22
C GLU A 408 15.21 17.23 -18.56
N GLU A 409 15.92 16.18 -18.95
CA GLU A 409 15.65 15.44 -20.19
C GLU A 409 14.27 14.78 -20.19
N TYR A 410 13.81 14.28 -19.03
CA TYR A 410 12.47 13.69 -18.91
C TYR A 410 11.38 14.75 -18.96
N ILE A 411 11.60 15.91 -18.30
CA ILE A 411 10.65 17.04 -18.37
C ILE A 411 10.56 17.57 -19.80
N ARG A 412 11.70 17.76 -20.48
CA ARG A 412 11.76 18.19 -21.88
C ARG A 412 11.02 17.20 -22.78
N ARG A 413 11.28 15.90 -22.61
CA ARG A 413 10.61 14.85 -23.38
C ARG A 413 9.10 14.86 -23.14
N ALA A 414 8.65 14.98 -21.89
CA ALA A 414 7.24 15.04 -21.56
C ALA A 414 6.52 16.18 -22.31
N ARG A 415 7.11 17.38 -22.36
CA ARG A 415 6.58 18.52 -23.13
C ARG A 415 6.50 18.23 -24.62
N LEU A 416 7.58 17.72 -25.21
CA LEU A 416 7.63 17.33 -26.63
C LEU A 416 6.59 16.26 -26.97
N MET A 417 6.37 15.30 -26.07
CA MET A 417 5.40 14.23 -26.29
C MET A 417 3.97 14.77 -26.34
N ARG A 418 3.62 15.80 -25.56
CA ARG A 418 2.28 16.43 -25.63
C ARG A 418 1.98 16.98 -27.03
N GLU A 419 2.93 17.71 -27.59
CA GLU A 419 2.84 18.23 -28.97
C GLU A 419 2.75 17.08 -29.97
N HIS A 420 3.60 16.07 -29.82
CA HIS A 420 3.62 14.91 -30.69
C HIS A 420 2.30 14.11 -30.68
N TYR A 421 1.68 13.92 -29.52
CA TYR A 421 0.38 13.25 -29.40
C TYR A 421 -0.74 14.03 -30.10
N THR A 422 -0.63 15.37 -30.11
CA THR A 422 -1.58 16.23 -30.84
C THR A 422 -1.40 16.09 -32.34
N GLU A 423 -0.16 16.21 -32.83
CA GLU A 423 0.17 16.16 -34.26
C GLU A 423 -0.06 14.80 -34.90
N HIS A 424 0.13 13.71 -34.14
CA HIS A 424 0.07 12.33 -34.63
C HIS A 424 -1.05 11.49 -33.98
N SER A 425 -2.15 12.13 -33.60
CA SER A 425 -3.28 11.45 -32.93
C SER A 425 -3.82 10.21 -33.66
N GLU A 426 -3.76 10.17 -35.00
CA GLU A 426 -4.20 9.01 -35.80
C GLU A 426 -3.37 7.75 -35.52
N THR A 427 -2.05 7.91 -35.33
CA THR A 427 -1.15 6.81 -35.02
C THR A 427 -1.56 6.13 -33.72
N TYR A 428 -1.86 6.94 -32.70
CA TYR A 428 -2.25 6.44 -31.39
C TYR A 428 -3.68 5.90 -31.37
N ARG A 429 -4.57 6.44 -32.20
CA ARG A 429 -5.91 5.87 -32.39
C ARG A 429 -5.83 4.46 -32.96
N THR A 430 -4.95 4.23 -33.94
CA THR A 430 -4.72 2.89 -34.50
C THR A 430 -4.24 1.91 -33.43
N LEU A 431 -3.31 2.32 -32.55
CA LEU A 431 -2.85 1.45 -31.45
C LEU A 431 -3.99 1.09 -30.48
N VAL A 432 -4.78 2.08 -30.08
CA VAL A 432 -5.93 1.88 -29.20
C VAL A 432 -6.98 0.96 -29.83
N GLN A 433 -7.21 1.05 -31.15
CA GLN A 433 -8.13 0.14 -31.85
C GLN A 433 -7.66 -1.32 -31.83
N GLU A 434 -6.36 -1.55 -31.70
CA GLU A 434 -5.75 -2.89 -31.56
C GLU A 434 -5.58 -3.30 -30.07
N GLY A 435 -6.06 -2.49 -29.13
CA GLY A 435 -5.96 -2.75 -27.68
C GLY A 435 -4.58 -2.52 -27.10
N GLU A 436 -3.79 -1.60 -27.70
CA GLU A 436 -2.42 -1.30 -27.28
C GLU A 436 -2.24 0.17 -26.91
N ASP A 437 -1.40 0.40 -25.89
CA ASP A 437 -0.97 1.73 -25.47
C ASP A 437 0.24 2.22 -26.30
N PRO A 438 0.57 3.52 -26.27
CA PRO A 438 1.79 4.06 -26.91
C PRO A 438 3.09 3.33 -26.55
N SER A 439 3.11 2.67 -25.40
CA SER A 439 4.20 1.81 -24.96
C SER A 439 3.69 0.80 -23.94
N PHE A 440 4.14 -0.45 -24.00
CA PHE A 440 3.89 -1.44 -22.94
C PHE A 440 4.46 -1.04 -21.56
N LEU A 441 5.36 -0.06 -21.53
CA LEU A 441 5.94 0.52 -20.32
C LEU A 441 5.33 1.87 -19.94
N TYR A 442 4.29 2.34 -20.63
CA TYR A 442 3.73 3.68 -20.50
C TYR A 442 3.61 4.12 -19.03
N TYR A 443 3.00 3.27 -18.23
CA TYR A 443 2.72 3.40 -16.81
C TYR A 443 3.96 3.43 -15.87
N THR A 444 5.11 2.96 -16.35
CA THR A 444 6.39 2.96 -15.59
C THR A 444 7.34 4.08 -15.98
N MET A 445 7.11 4.75 -17.10
CA MET A 445 8.08 5.71 -17.63
C MET A 445 7.98 7.07 -16.93
N PRO A 446 9.06 7.64 -16.36
CA PRO A 446 8.98 8.92 -15.66
C PRO A 446 8.45 10.09 -16.51
N ASP A 447 8.76 10.13 -17.81
CA ASP A 447 8.31 11.19 -18.70
C ASP A 447 6.80 11.14 -18.98
N THR A 448 6.17 9.96 -18.98
CA THR A 448 4.69 9.87 -19.11
C THR A 448 3.99 10.33 -17.84
N GLN A 449 4.58 10.08 -16.67
CA GLN A 449 4.05 10.56 -15.39
C GLN A 449 4.13 12.09 -15.30
N LEU A 450 5.22 12.66 -15.81
CA LEU A 450 5.38 14.12 -15.92
C LEU A 450 4.44 14.71 -16.97
N LEU A 451 4.29 14.05 -18.12
CA LEU A 451 3.37 14.49 -19.18
C LEU A 451 1.96 14.60 -18.64
N TYR A 452 1.49 13.61 -17.88
CA TYR A 452 0.17 13.66 -17.27
C TYR A 452 -0.02 14.93 -16.43
N LEU A 453 0.91 15.22 -15.51
CA LEU A 453 0.87 16.43 -14.68
C LEU A 453 0.89 17.73 -15.52
N ILE A 454 1.72 17.77 -16.57
CA ILE A 454 1.80 18.93 -17.48
C ILE A 454 0.45 19.12 -18.20
N ASP A 455 -0.11 18.04 -18.75
CA ASP A 455 -1.35 18.08 -19.51
C ASP A 455 -2.56 18.44 -18.63
N LEU A 456 -2.58 17.99 -17.37
CA LEU A 456 -3.59 18.41 -16.39
C LEU A 456 -3.61 19.93 -16.20
N VAL A 457 -2.46 20.58 -16.10
CA VAL A 457 -2.39 22.05 -15.93
C VAL A 457 -2.93 22.77 -17.15
N GLU A 458 -2.61 22.28 -18.35
CA GLU A 458 -3.14 22.86 -19.59
C GLU A 458 -4.66 22.65 -19.69
N GLY A 459 -5.16 21.47 -19.30
CA GLY A 459 -6.59 21.20 -19.18
C GLY A 459 -7.29 22.15 -18.20
N MET A 460 -6.73 22.35 -17.01
CA MET A 460 -7.26 23.31 -16.02
C MET A 460 -7.34 24.74 -16.59
N LYS A 461 -6.26 25.20 -17.25
CA LYS A 461 -6.21 26.52 -17.87
C LYS A 461 -7.24 26.66 -18.98
N ALA A 462 -7.44 25.62 -19.79
CA ALA A 462 -8.42 25.60 -20.86
C ALA A 462 -9.86 25.67 -20.32
N ILE A 463 -10.17 24.94 -19.23
CA ILE A 463 -11.48 25.00 -18.56
C ILE A 463 -11.72 26.40 -18.01
N GLN A 464 -10.78 26.96 -17.26
CA GLN A 464 -10.90 28.30 -16.66
C GLN A 464 -11.04 29.40 -17.72
N ARG A 465 -10.34 29.30 -18.85
CA ARG A 465 -10.48 30.22 -19.98
C ARG A 465 -11.89 30.12 -20.58
N HIS A 466 -12.37 28.92 -20.80
CA HIS A 466 -13.72 28.70 -21.33
C HIS A 466 -14.80 29.23 -20.37
N GLU A 467 -14.66 29.00 -19.05
CA GLU A 467 -15.52 29.58 -18.01
C GLU A 467 -15.59 31.10 -18.11
N GLN A 468 -14.43 31.77 -18.24
CA GLN A 468 -14.35 33.23 -18.38
C GLN A 468 -15.00 33.75 -19.67
N GLU A 469 -14.74 33.10 -20.81
CA GLU A 469 -15.28 33.49 -22.11
C GLU A 469 -16.80 33.31 -22.19
N ALA A 470 -17.32 32.22 -21.61
CA ALA A 470 -18.74 31.92 -21.59
C ALA A 470 -19.50 32.58 -20.43
N GLY A 471 -18.81 33.21 -19.48
CA GLY A 471 -19.43 33.82 -18.30
C GLY A 471 -20.09 32.80 -17.36
N VAL A 472 -19.56 31.57 -17.31
CA VAL A 472 -20.10 30.46 -16.50
C VAL A 472 -19.05 29.95 -15.52
N ARG A 473 -19.49 29.26 -14.47
CA ARG A 473 -18.62 28.58 -13.52
C ARG A 473 -19.20 27.19 -13.25
N TYR A 474 -18.43 26.15 -13.51
CA TYR A 474 -18.82 24.77 -13.25
C TYR A 474 -18.52 24.46 -11.77
N GLU A 475 -19.55 24.21 -10.96
CA GLU A 475 -19.38 23.91 -9.54
C GLU A 475 -19.03 22.43 -9.30
N SER A 476 -19.36 21.59 -10.28
CA SER A 476 -19.02 20.17 -10.31
C SER A 476 -18.44 19.75 -11.65
N ILE A 477 -17.39 18.92 -11.61
CA ILE A 477 -16.68 18.44 -12.79
C ILE A 477 -16.32 16.97 -12.61
N ALA A 478 -16.20 16.22 -13.70
CA ALA A 478 -15.69 14.85 -13.68
C ALA A 478 -14.77 14.58 -14.88
N GLY A 479 -13.67 13.90 -14.65
CA GLY A 479 -12.72 13.45 -15.67
C GLY A 479 -13.01 12.04 -16.18
N LEU A 480 -12.90 11.86 -17.50
CA LEU A 480 -12.96 10.54 -18.15
C LEU A 480 -11.56 9.95 -18.27
N ASP A 481 -10.98 9.56 -17.14
CA ASP A 481 -9.66 8.97 -17.08
C ASP A 481 -9.56 7.96 -15.94
N TYR A 482 -8.46 7.19 -15.89
CA TYR A 482 -8.23 6.21 -14.83
C TYR A 482 -8.29 6.85 -13.43
N VAL A 483 -7.80 8.09 -13.34
CA VAL A 483 -7.78 8.93 -12.14
C VAL A 483 -8.33 10.30 -12.45
N ASP A 484 -9.05 10.91 -11.52
CA ASP A 484 -9.71 12.19 -11.72
C ASP A 484 -9.29 13.24 -10.66
N PRO A 485 -8.09 13.84 -10.77
CA PRO A 485 -7.68 14.90 -9.87
C PRO A 485 -8.28 16.27 -10.24
N MET A 486 -9.01 16.40 -11.36
CA MET A 486 -9.52 17.68 -11.84
C MET A 486 -10.44 18.40 -10.85
N PRO A 487 -11.42 17.72 -10.20
CA PRO A 487 -12.26 18.36 -9.20
C PRO A 487 -11.45 18.96 -8.08
N MET A 488 -10.48 18.22 -7.54
CA MET A 488 -9.61 18.68 -6.47
C MET A 488 -8.74 19.86 -6.91
N LEU A 489 -8.10 19.78 -8.08
CA LEU A 489 -7.21 20.83 -8.60
C LEU A 489 -7.96 22.14 -8.91
N LEU A 490 -9.22 22.05 -9.34
CA LEU A 490 -10.07 23.21 -9.61
C LEU A 490 -10.88 23.67 -8.39
N GLY A 491 -10.77 22.98 -7.25
CA GLY A 491 -11.53 23.27 -6.03
C GLY A 491 -13.04 23.05 -6.17
N ARG A 492 -13.45 22.01 -6.91
CA ARG A 492 -14.83 21.66 -7.29
C ARG A 492 -15.27 20.34 -6.65
N LYS A 493 -16.57 20.04 -6.79
CA LYS A 493 -17.12 18.72 -6.45
C LYS A 493 -16.89 17.73 -7.60
N GLY A 494 -16.53 16.50 -7.26
CA GLY A 494 -16.45 15.40 -8.22
C GLY A 494 -17.82 14.76 -8.47
N ALA A 495 -17.92 13.90 -9.49
CA ALA A 495 -19.10 13.05 -9.63
C ALA A 495 -19.18 12.02 -8.50
N LYS A 496 -20.39 11.78 -7.99
CA LYS A 496 -20.68 10.70 -7.04
C LYS A 496 -20.64 9.33 -7.75
N GLY A 497 -20.38 8.27 -7.01
CA GLY A 497 -20.32 6.90 -7.53
C GLY A 497 -19.08 6.59 -8.39
N MET A 498 -18.21 7.58 -8.64
CA MET A 498 -16.94 7.36 -9.33
C MET A 498 -15.98 6.54 -8.46
N PRO A 499 -15.21 5.61 -9.06
CA PRO A 499 -14.11 4.99 -8.37
C PRO A 499 -12.90 5.93 -8.32
N MET A 500 -12.05 5.77 -7.29
CA MET A 500 -10.75 6.45 -7.27
C MET A 500 -9.84 5.99 -8.41
N GLY A 501 -9.90 4.71 -8.78
CA GLY A 501 -9.20 4.13 -9.92
C GLY A 501 -10.17 3.40 -10.82
N LEU A 502 -10.49 3.98 -11.97
CA LEU A 502 -11.46 3.45 -12.93
C LEU A 502 -10.79 2.46 -13.88
N ASP A 503 -10.63 1.20 -13.45
CA ASP A 503 -10.18 0.11 -14.30
C ASP A 503 -11.35 -0.83 -14.63
N PRO A 504 -11.99 -0.68 -15.80
CA PRO A 504 -13.13 -1.51 -16.20
C PRO A 504 -12.80 -2.99 -16.38
N THR A 505 -11.53 -3.34 -16.57
CA THR A 505 -11.09 -4.72 -16.88
C THR A 505 -10.80 -5.54 -15.63
N ARG A 506 -10.53 -4.88 -14.50
CA ARG A 506 -10.09 -5.53 -13.26
C ARG A 506 -10.72 -4.95 -12.00
N GLY A 507 -10.76 -3.63 -11.88
CA GLY A 507 -10.99 -2.92 -10.62
C GLY A 507 -12.42 -2.42 -10.40
N TYR A 508 -13.18 -2.24 -11.48
CA TYR A 508 -14.51 -1.63 -11.45
C TYR A 508 -15.55 -2.56 -12.09
N PRO A 509 -16.42 -3.21 -11.29
CA PRO A 509 -17.33 -4.23 -11.81
C PRO A 509 -18.46 -3.60 -12.63
N ALA A 510 -18.91 -4.31 -13.68
CA ALA A 510 -20.00 -3.87 -14.56
C ALA A 510 -21.29 -3.46 -13.83
N GLY A 511 -21.58 -4.08 -12.68
CA GLY A 511 -22.73 -3.72 -11.83
C GLY A 511 -22.67 -2.30 -11.23
N ARG A 512 -21.53 -1.61 -11.31
CA ARG A 512 -21.35 -0.23 -10.86
C ARG A 512 -21.43 0.80 -12.01
N HIS A 513 -21.50 0.36 -13.27
CA HIS A 513 -21.55 1.27 -14.43
C HIS A 513 -22.78 2.18 -14.42
N GLU A 514 -23.91 1.72 -13.88
CA GLU A 514 -25.11 2.57 -13.73
C GLU A 514 -24.89 3.70 -12.72
N SER A 515 -24.33 3.39 -11.55
CA SER A 515 -23.99 4.42 -10.56
C SER A 515 -22.96 5.42 -11.09
N TYR A 516 -22.00 4.96 -11.89
CA TYR A 516 -21.05 5.83 -12.58
C TYR A 516 -21.75 6.81 -13.53
N ARG A 517 -22.62 6.29 -14.41
CA ARG A 517 -23.38 7.12 -15.37
C ARG A 517 -24.32 8.09 -14.66
N ALA A 518 -24.99 7.67 -13.60
CA ALA A 518 -25.83 8.56 -12.79
C ALA A 518 -25.01 9.70 -12.20
N GLY A 519 -23.83 9.41 -11.65
CA GLY A 519 -22.90 10.44 -11.16
C GLY A 519 -22.45 11.42 -12.24
N LEU A 520 -22.09 10.92 -13.42
CA LEU A 520 -21.72 11.74 -14.57
C LEU A 520 -22.89 12.59 -15.08
N ALA A 521 -24.13 12.12 -15.01
CA ALA A 521 -25.29 12.89 -15.43
C ALA A 521 -25.52 14.14 -14.55
N GLU A 522 -25.21 14.03 -13.26
CA GLU A 522 -25.43 15.11 -12.29
C GLU A 522 -24.44 16.27 -12.42
N VAL A 523 -23.18 16.02 -12.79
CA VAL A 523 -22.14 17.08 -12.81
C VAL A 523 -22.36 18.14 -13.89
N ASP A 524 -21.90 19.37 -13.66
CA ASP A 524 -22.08 20.48 -14.60
C ASP A 524 -21.27 20.27 -15.88
N ALA A 525 -20.05 19.74 -15.73
CA ALA A 525 -19.12 19.48 -16.83
C ALA A 525 -18.46 18.11 -16.71
N ILE A 526 -18.21 17.49 -17.87
CA ILE A 526 -17.35 16.30 -17.99
C ILE A 526 -16.16 16.67 -18.88
N VAL A 527 -14.95 16.25 -18.52
CA VAL A 527 -13.74 16.51 -19.30
C VAL A 527 -13.09 15.22 -19.76
N GLU A 528 -12.69 15.20 -21.03
CA GLU A 528 -12.06 14.05 -21.68
C GLU A 528 -10.66 14.43 -22.16
N PRO A 529 -9.60 13.79 -21.65
CA PRO A 529 -8.24 13.96 -22.15
C PRO A 529 -8.01 13.14 -23.42
N LEU A 530 -7.29 13.74 -24.39
CA LEU A 530 -6.97 13.14 -25.69
C LEU A 530 -5.46 12.86 -25.87
N CYS A 531 -4.61 13.33 -24.95
CA CYS A 531 -3.15 13.24 -25.07
C CYS A 531 -2.55 12.43 -23.91
N PRO A 532 -2.05 11.21 -24.16
CA PRO A 532 -2.31 10.38 -25.35
C PRO A 532 -3.71 9.75 -25.33
N LEU A 533 -4.10 9.19 -26.47
CA LEU A 533 -5.14 8.16 -26.49
C LEU A 533 -4.57 6.88 -25.85
N LEU A 534 -5.34 6.27 -24.95
CA LEU A 534 -4.99 5.06 -24.22
C LEU A 534 -6.13 4.06 -24.35
N ASP A 535 -5.80 2.77 -24.34
CA ASP A 535 -6.79 1.68 -24.42
C ASP A 535 -7.80 1.80 -23.26
N GLN A 536 -7.28 2.00 -22.05
CA GLN A 536 -8.10 2.20 -20.86
C GLN A 536 -9.02 3.42 -20.94
N ARG A 537 -8.57 4.53 -21.56
CA ARG A 537 -9.43 5.72 -21.74
C ARG A 537 -10.58 5.44 -22.72
N ALA A 538 -10.36 4.60 -23.73
CA ALA A 538 -11.40 4.19 -24.66
C ALA A 538 -12.49 3.35 -23.97
N ASP A 539 -12.09 2.41 -23.09
CA ASP A 539 -13.03 1.63 -22.28
C ASP A 539 -13.87 2.53 -21.36
N ILE A 540 -13.23 3.48 -20.68
CA ILE A 540 -13.90 4.45 -19.80
C ILE A 540 -14.91 5.29 -20.59
N ARG A 541 -14.49 5.81 -21.74
CA ARG A 541 -15.33 6.58 -22.65
C ARG A 541 -16.54 5.77 -23.11
N ALA A 542 -16.37 4.48 -23.44
CA ALA A 542 -17.46 3.62 -23.86
C ALA A 542 -18.54 3.44 -22.78
N ILE A 543 -18.16 3.40 -21.49
CA ILE A 543 -19.12 3.35 -20.37
C ILE A 543 -19.88 4.69 -20.26
N ALA A 544 -19.19 5.81 -20.47
CA ALA A 544 -19.75 7.16 -20.36
C ALA A 544 -20.61 7.59 -21.56
N GLU A 545 -20.45 6.94 -22.72
CA GLU A 545 -21.07 7.33 -24.00
C GLU A 545 -22.57 7.69 -23.92
N PRO A 546 -23.44 6.94 -23.20
CA PRO A 546 -24.85 7.29 -23.10
C PRO A 546 -25.09 8.68 -22.48
N VAL A 547 -24.25 9.10 -21.53
CA VAL A 547 -24.34 10.42 -20.88
C VAL A 547 -23.73 11.50 -21.75
N LEU A 548 -22.67 11.18 -22.49
CA LEU A 548 -22.00 12.13 -23.39
C LEU A 548 -22.88 12.51 -24.59
N ALA A 549 -23.68 11.56 -25.10
CA ALA A 549 -24.61 11.79 -26.21
C ALA A 549 -25.67 12.85 -25.89
N GLU A 550 -26.00 13.07 -24.63
CA GLU A 550 -26.96 14.07 -24.16
C GLU A 550 -26.32 15.44 -23.88
N ARG A 551 -25.00 15.56 -24.05
CA ARG A 551 -24.23 16.77 -23.73
C ARG A 551 -23.67 17.43 -24.99
N ARG A 552 -23.41 18.73 -24.89
CA ARG A 552 -22.71 19.48 -25.95
C ARG A 552 -21.21 19.35 -25.76
N ALA A 553 -20.54 18.74 -26.74
CA ALA A 553 -19.07 18.67 -26.78
C ALA A 553 -18.46 20.00 -27.26
N VAL A 554 -17.46 20.48 -26.53
CA VAL A 554 -16.70 21.71 -26.82
C VAL A 554 -15.22 21.37 -26.75
N ARG A 555 -14.52 21.54 -27.86
CA ARG A 555 -13.05 21.38 -27.86
C ARG A 555 -12.43 22.63 -27.25
N ILE A 556 -11.92 22.52 -26.03
CA ILE A 556 -11.36 23.65 -25.25
C ILE A 556 -9.82 23.75 -25.39
N ASP A 557 -9.17 22.66 -25.78
CA ASP A 557 -7.74 22.57 -26.06
C ASP A 557 -7.49 21.43 -27.07
N PRO A 558 -6.38 21.39 -27.82
CA PRO A 558 -6.09 20.26 -28.71
C PRO A 558 -6.10 18.90 -28.01
N CYS A 559 -5.77 18.85 -26.72
CA CYS A 559 -5.75 17.65 -25.89
C CYS A 559 -6.99 17.46 -25.00
N TRP A 560 -8.00 18.36 -25.04
CA TRP A 560 -9.15 18.29 -24.12
C TRP A 560 -10.49 18.62 -24.76
N ILE A 561 -11.48 17.78 -24.46
CA ILE A 561 -12.90 18.03 -24.78
C ILE A 561 -13.65 18.27 -23.47
N LEU A 562 -14.50 19.29 -23.47
CA LEU A 562 -15.43 19.62 -22.40
C LEU A 562 -16.85 19.28 -22.86
N TYR A 563 -17.57 18.48 -22.09
CA TYR A 563 -18.98 18.16 -22.31
C TYR A 563 -19.85 18.88 -21.29
N VAL A 564 -20.70 19.78 -21.77
CA VAL A 564 -21.59 20.59 -20.93
C VAL A 564 -23.05 20.20 -21.14
N LYS A 565 -23.90 20.42 -20.13
CA LYS A 565 -25.36 20.25 -20.27
C LYS A 565 -25.88 21.18 -21.39
N GLN A 566 -26.84 20.68 -22.17
CA GLN A 566 -27.45 21.44 -23.27
C GLN A 566 -28.31 22.59 -22.79
#